data_AF-A0A2H0L151-F1
#
_entry.id   AF-A0A2H0L151-F1
#
_cell.length_a   1.000
_cell.length_b   1.000
_cell.length_c   1.000
_cell.angle_alpha   90.00
_cell.angle_beta   90.00
_cell.angle_gamma   90.00
#
_symmetry.space_group_name_H-M   'P 1'
#
loop_
_entity.id
_entity.type
_entity.pdbx_description
1 polymer ?
#
loop_
_entity_poly.entity_id
_entity_poly.type
_entity_poly.pdbx_seq_one_letter_code
_entity_poly.pdbx_strand_id
1 'polypeptide(L)'
;MTLSKKARSISALEIGLPIFAGKRFLDKDLNRCFGDLEASGTLIEEIRAQELAPLLKGTDILIDLHSTIKPSVPFVCVPKFDHPAAEIIPFFNTQHIITGDGLLTQDGKPIYADTFVNAHGGFGITVESGYENNSMLVELIRDSVISALKHLGVLQGKLECGLSRAVIEKTPYPLEECTIWDAYWNVIAGENFSWTKPWGNFDSMPAGTHFATSDSTKLVAEENSIILFPKDGANIIPGSEVCIIAKKQE
;
A
#
# COMPACT_ATOMS: atom_id res chain seq x y z
N MET A 1 6.69 -24.13 4.67
CA MET A 1 8.10 -24.03 4.21
C MET A 1 8.78 -23.07 5.17
N THR A 2 9.63 -23.57 6.06
CA THR A 2 10.17 -22.77 7.18
C THR A 2 11.15 -21.73 6.64
N LEU A 3 10.86 -20.43 6.84
CA LEU A 3 11.74 -19.33 6.45
C LEU A 3 13.13 -19.56 7.08
N SER A 4 14.11 -19.92 6.25
CA SER A 4 15.47 -20.27 6.67
C SER A 4 16.14 -19.10 7.42
N LYS A 5 16.76 -19.40 8.56
CA LYS A 5 17.53 -18.46 9.38
C LYS A 5 18.91 -18.17 8.77
N LYS A 6 18.98 -17.68 7.53
CA LYS A 6 20.21 -17.07 7.00
C LYS A 6 20.23 -15.58 7.37
N ALA A 7 21.42 -15.04 7.60
CA ALA A 7 21.65 -13.67 8.09
C ALA A 7 20.76 -12.67 7.33
N ARG A 8 19.81 -12.07 8.04
CA ARG A 8 18.86 -11.10 7.49
C ARG A 8 19.42 -9.70 7.76
N SER A 9 19.94 -9.03 6.75
CA SER A 9 20.33 -7.62 6.86
C SER A 9 19.07 -6.73 6.84
N ILE A 10 19.04 -5.68 7.66
CA ILE A 10 18.02 -4.63 7.58
C ILE A 10 18.61 -3.48 6.79
N SER A 11 17.87 -3.02 5.79
CA SER A 11 18.11 -1.73 5.16
C SER A 11 16.86 -0.88 5.38
N ALA A 12 17.00 0.20 6.15
CA ALA A 12 16.01 1.26 6.19
C ALA A 12 16.37 2.25 5.10
N LEU A 13 15.47 2.43 4.14
CA LEU A 13 15.67 3.28 2.99
C LEU A 13 14.58 4.34 3.00
N GLU A 14 14.97 5.59 3.12
CA GLU A 14 14.04 6.69 2.88
C GLU A 14 13.94 6.89 1.36
N ILE A 15 12.72 6.69 0.85
CA ILE A 15 12.47 6.60 -0.59
C ILE A 15 12.30 8.00 -1.21
N GLY A 16 12.10 9.08 -0.44
CA GLY A 16 11.76 10.40 -0.99
C GLY A 16 12.74 11.55 -0.69
N LEU A 17 13.34 12.13 -1.73
CA LEU A 17 13.85 13.53 -1.73
C LEU A 17 12.75 14.62 -1.54
N PRO A 18 11.49 14.44 -1.98
CA PRO A 18 10.42 15.46 -1.86
C PRO A 18 9.92 15.73 -0.44
N ILE A 19 10.22 14.84 0.52
CA ILE A 19 9.81 14.98 1.94
C ILE A 19 10.33 16.29 2.53
N PHE A 20 11.54 16.71 2.13
CA PHE A 20 12.13 17.99 2.57
C PHE A 20 11.39 19.23 2.05
N ALA A 21 10.51 19.07 1.05
CA ALA A 21 9.69 20.15 0.48
C ALA A 21 8.21 20.07 0.88
N GLY A 22 7.81 19.11 1.73
CA GLY A 22 6.41 18.92 2.14
C GLY A 22 5.49 18.53 0.98
N LYS A 23 6.04 17.93 -0.09
CA LYS A 23 5.29 17.46 -1.26
C LYS A 23 5.36 15.95 -1.35
N ARG A 24 4.30 15.33 -1.89
CA ARG A 24 4.27 13.89 -2.19
C ARG A 24 5.32 13.50 -3.25
N PHE A 25 5.44 14.30 -4.30
CA PHE A 25 6.44 14.17 -5.36
C PHE A 25 6.75 15.53 -6.00
N LEU A 26 7.83 15.61 -6.78
CA LEU A 26 8.23 16.79 -7.54
C LEU A 26 7.62 16.75 -8.94
N ASP A 27 7.90 15.70 -9.71
CA ASP A 27 7.45 15.57 -11.10
C ASP A 27 6.49 14.38 -11.29
N LYS A 28 6.85 13.21 -10.75
CA LYS A 28 6.08 11.97 -10.90
C LYS A 28 6.01 11.21 -9.59
N ASP A 29 4.90 10.53 -9.33
CA ASP A 29 4.80 9.66 -8.15
C ASP A 29 5.85 8.54 -8.24
N LEU A 30 6.83 8.56 -7.34
CA LEU A 30 7.92 7.57 -7.29
C LEU A 30 7.38 6.14 -7.13
N ASN A 31 6.27 5.97 -6.41
CA ASN A 31 5.62 4.67 -6.29
C ASN A 31 4.84 4.30 -7.57
N ARG A 32 5.16 4.88 -8.73
CA ARG A 32 4.71 4.52 -10.07
C ARG A 32 5.88 4.34 -11.05
N CYS A 33 7.13 4.40 -10.57
CA CYS A 33 8.32 4.47 -11.41
C CYS A 33 9.09 3.14 -11.54
N PHE A 34 8.65 2.04 -10.91
CA PHE A 34 9.39 0.77 -10.93
C PHE A 34 9.10 -0.12 -12.15
N GLY A 35 8.17 0.29 -13.02
CA GLY A 35 7.70 -0.51 -14.15
C GLY A 35 8.58 -0.47 -15.41
N ASP A 36 9.31 0.62 -15.64
CA ASP A 36 10.13 0.83 -16.83
C ASP A 36 11.47 1.47 -16.47
N LEU A 37 12.31 0.66 -15.81
CA LEU A 37 13.61 1.10 -15.30
C LEU A 37 14.67 1.26 -16.41
N GLU A 38 14.45 0.64 -17.57
CA GLU A 38 15.39 0.67 -18.72
C GLU A 38 15.19 1.91 -19.59
N ALA A 39 14.03 2.58 -19.49
CA ALA A 39 13.85 3.89 -20.09
C ALA A 39 14.84 4.89 -19.45
N SER A 40 15.52 5.70 -20.27
CA SER A 40 16.37 6.78 -19.78
C SER A 40 15.51 7.90 -19.19
N GLY A 41 14.95 7.66 -18.01
CA GLY A 41 14.18 8.64 -17.26
C GLY A 41 15.06 9.84 -16.91
N THR A 42 14.58 11.04 -17.19
CA THR A 42 15.26 12.29 -16.82
C THR A 42 14.68 12.91 -15.57
N LEU A 43 13.51 12.41 -15.12
CA LEU A 43 12.85 12.88 -13.91
C LEU A 43 13.55 12.34 -12.67
N ILE A 44 13.58 13.13 -11.61
CA ILE A 44 14.29 12.77 -10.38
C ILE A 44 13.74 11.49 -9.74
N GLU A 45 12.42 11.27 -9.80
CA GLU A 45 11.83 10.02 -9.28
C GLU A 45 12.14 8.81 -10.16
N GLU A 46 12.31 8.97 -11.47
CA GLU A 46 12.69 7.86 -12.34
C GLU A 46 14.15 7.45 -12.10
N ILE A 47 15.05 8.43 -11.98
CA ILE A 47 16.45 8.21 -11.59
C ILE A 47 16.49 7.52 -10.21
N ARG A 48 15.71 8.01 -9.25
CA ARG A 48 15.65 7.40 -7.91
C ARG A 48 15.15 5.96 -7.98
N ALA A 49 14.10 5.67 -8.75
CA ALA A 49 13.63 4.30 -8.93
C ALA A 49 14.72 3.37 -9.49
N GLN A 50 15.51 3.85 -10.45
CA GLN A 50 16.66 3.11 -11.01
C GLN A 50 17.74 2.85 -9.96
N GLU A 51 18.05 3.83 -9.10
CA GLU A 51 19.01 3.65 -7.99
C GLU A 51 18.53 2.61 -6.97
N LEU A 52 17.23 2.59 -6.67
CA LEU A 52 16.65 1.70 -5.66
C LEU A 52 16.40 0.28 -6.19
N ALA A 53 16.16 0.13 -7.49
CA ALA A 53 15.77 -1.13 -8.09
C ALA A 53 16.73 -2.30 -7.81
N PRO A 54 18.08 -2.15 -7.87
CA PRO A 54 18.99 -3.24 -7.51
C PRO A 54 18.82 -3.74 -6.07
N LEU A 55 18.53 -2.83 -5.13
CA LEU A 55 18.27 -3.19 -3.73
C LEU A 55 16.94 -3.91 -3.58
N LEU A 56 15.88 -3.38 -4.18
CA LEU A 56 14.53 -3.98 -4.14
C LEU A 56 14.51 -5.35 -4.80
N LYS A 57 15.21 -5.53 -5.93
CA LYS A 57 15.32 -6.81 -6.64
C LYS A 57 15.94 -7.92 -5.79
N GLY A 58 16.84 -7.57 -4.87
CA GLY A 58 17.47 -8.50 -3.93
C GLY A 58 16.76 -8.63 -2.58
N THR A 59 15.58 -8.01 -2.41
CA THR A 59 14.88 -7.96 -1.12
C THR A 59 13.97 -9.17 -0.93
N ASP A 60 14.18 -9.92 0.15
CA ASP A 60 13.31 -11.06 0.51
C ASP A 60 11.94 -10.60 1.03
N ILE A 61 11.91 -9.56 1.86
CA ILE A 61 10.70 -9.02 2.48
C ILE A 61 10.80 -7.49 2.48
N LEU A 62 9.81 -6.81 1.88
CA LEU A 62 9.65 -5.36 1.92
C LEU A 62 8.40 -5.01 2.75
N ILE A 63 8.60 -4.17 3.76
CA ILE A 63 7.52 -3.49 4.49
C ILE A 63 7.55 -2.03 4.03
N ASP A 64 6.67 -1.67 3.10
CA ASP A 64 6.59 -0.33 2.53
C ASP A 64 5.59 0.51 3.34
N LEU A 65 6.08 1.50 4.10
CA LEU A 65 5.27 2.29 5.02
C LEU A 65 4.72 3.54 4.34
N HIS A 66 3.40 3.67 4.30
CA HIS A 66 2.68 4.81 3.72
C HIS A 66 1.68 5.38 4.71
N SER A 67 1.12 6.53 4.34
CA SER A 67 -0.03 7.14 4.98
C SER A 67 -0.94 7.70 3.89
N THR A 68 -2.24 7.65 4.13
CA THR A 68 -3.24 8.11 3.18
C THR A 68 -3.36 9.63 3.20
N ILE A 69 -3.59 10.23 2.02
CA ILE A 69 -3.83 11.69 1.87
C ILE A 69 -5.20 12.09 2.43
N LYS A 70 -6.16 11.16 2.41
CA LYS A 70 -7.49 11.35 3.00
C LYS A 70 -7.61 10.62 4.32
N PRO A 71 -8.51 11.03 5.24
CA PRO A 71 -8.81 10.27 6.43
C PRO A 71 -9.06 8.80 6.12
N SER A 72 -8.40 7.92 6.88
CA SER A 72 -8.55 6.48 6.78
C SER A 72 -8.20 5.82 8.10
N VAL A 73 -8.84 4.67 8.37
CA VAL A 73 -8.31 3.68 9.30
C VAL A 73 -7.06 3.01 8.71
N PRO A 74 -6.16 2.43 9.51
CA PRO A 74 -5.01 1.70 8.99
C PRO A 74 -5.41 0.43 8.24
N PHE A 75 -4.67 0.09 7.18
CA PHE A 75 -4.85 -1.13 6.38
C PHE A 75 -3.55 -1.59 5.73
N VAL A 76 -3.53 -2.84 5.28
CA VAL A 76 -2.37 -3.41 4.58
C VAL A 76 -2.79 -3.84 3.18
N CYS A 77 -2.08 -3.36 2.17
CA CYS A 77 -2.16 -3.86 0.80
C CYS A 77 -1.16 -4.99 0.61
N VAL A 78 -1.65 -6.13 0.12
CA VAL A 78 -0.89 -7.35 -0.08
C VAL A 78 -1.25 -7.89 -1.46
N PRO A 79 -0.51 -7.51 -2.52
CA PRO A 79 -0.77 -7.99 -3.88
C PRO A 79 -0.72 -9.52 -3.99
N LYS A 80 0.08 -10.18 -3.14
CA LYS A 80 0.24 -11.64 -3.12
C LYS A 80 -0.01 -12.22 -1.72
N PHE A 81 -1.25 -12.56 -1.42
CA PHE A 81 -1.67 -13.00 -0.08
C PHE A 81 -1.23 -14.43 0.30
N ASP A 82 -0.91 -15.28 -0.68
CA ASP A 82 -0.54 -16.70 -0.48
C ASP A 82 0.92 -16.92 -0.04
N HIS A 83 1.69 -15.85 0.17
CA HIS A 83 3.09 -15.94 0.53
C HIS A 83 3.29 -16.25 2.02
N PRO A 84 4.22 -17.13 2.43
CA PRO A 84 4.44 -17.49 3.83
C PRO A 84 4.72 -16.31 4.77
N ALA A 85 5.37 -15.25 4.26
CA ALA A 85 5.64 -14.04 5.04
C ALA A 85 4.39 -13.18 5.32
N ALA A 86 3.20 -13.54 4.82
CA ALA A 86 1.94 -12.93 5.22
C ALA A 86 1.66 -13.08 6.74
N GLU A 87 2.37 -13.97 7.44
CA GLU A 87 2.35 -14.09 8.91
C GLU A 87 2.72 -12.80 9.65
N ILE A 88 3.34 -11.82 8.97
CA ILE A 88 3.68 -10.53 9.59
C ILE A 88 2.53 -9.54 9.62
N ILE A 89 1.46 -9.75 8.84
CA ILE A 89 0.34 -8.81 8.71
C ILE A 89 -0.33 -8.50 10.07
N PRO A 90 -0.59 -9.48 10.96
CA PRO A 90 -1.15 -9.21 12.29
C PRO A 90 -0.43 -8.13 13.09
N PHE A 91 0.90 -8.00 12.93
CA PHE A 91 1.67 -7.04 13.71
C PHE A 91 1.27 -5.59 13.44
N PHE A 92 0.68 -5.28 12.28
CA PHE A 92 0.32 -3.91 11.88
C PHE A 92 -1.06 -3.46 12.39
N ASN A 93 -1.71 -4.26 13.26
CA ASN A 93 -2.93 -3.89 14.00
C ASN A 93 -4.03 -3.27 13.12
N THR A 94 -4.29 -3.90 11.98
CA THR A 94 -5.36 -3.51 11.07
C THR A 94 -6.51 -4.53 11.07
N GLN A 95 -7.73 -4.04 10.83
CA GLN A 95 -8.91 -4.87 10.56
C GLN A 95 -9.13 -5.10 9.05
N HIS A 96 -8.33 -4.48 8.19
CA HIS A 96 -8.56 -4.46 6.74
C HIS A 96 -7.30 -4.86 5.98
N ILE A 97 -7.46 -5.88 5.16
CA ILE A 97 -6.42 -6.36 4.25
C ILE A 97 -6.98 -6.19 2.84
N ILE A 98 -6.21 -5.52 1.98
CA ILE A 98 -6.55 -5.35 0.57
C ILE A 98 -5.64 -6.28 -0.24
N THR A 99 -6.19 -7.11 -1.10
CA THR A 99 -5.45 -8.00 -2.01
C THR A 99 -6.09 -7.97 -3.40
N GLY A 100 -5.58 -8.74 -4.36
CA GLY A 100 -6.17 -8.86 -5.70
C GLY A 100 -5.54 -7.96 -6.76
N ASP A 101 -5.92 -8.20 -8.01
CA ASP A 101 -5.29 -7.64 -9.20
C ASP A 101 -5.50 -6.12 -9.36
N GLY A 102 -6.48 -5.53 -8.66
CA GLY A 102 -6.67 -4.08 -8.60
C GLY A 102 -5.53 -3.32 -7.92
N LEU A 103 -4.63 -4.03 -7.22
CA LEU A 103 -3.36 -3.51 -6.72
C LEU A 103 -2.23 -3.51 -7.77
N LEU A 104 -2.49 -4.00 -8.98
CA LEU A 104 -1.61 -3.88 -10.14
C LEU A 104 -2.14 -2.80 -11.08
N THR A 105 -1.31 -2.39 -12.04
CA THR A 105 -1.79 -1.59 -13.16
C THR A 105 -2.70 -2.40 -14.06
N GLN A 106 -3.50 -1.74 -14.91
CA GLN A 106 -4.40 -2.41 -15.86
C GLN A 106 -3.69 -3.37 -16.82
N ASP A 107 -2.40 -3.14 -17.12
CA ASP A 107 -1.56 -4.03 -17.94
C ASP A 107 -0.79 -5.08 -17.11
N GLY A 108 -1.08 -5.20 -15.81
CA GLY A 108 -0.49 -6.16 -14.89
C GLY A 108 0.98 -5.90 -14.54
N LYS A 109 1.50 -4.71 -14.86
CA LYS A 109 2.90 -4.37 -14.61
C LYS A 109 3.15 -4.06 -13.13
N PRO A 110 4.27 -4.55 -12.57
CA PRO A 110 4.65 -4.26 -11.19
C PRO A 110 5.34 -2.89 -11.10
N ILE A 111 4.56 -1.81 -11.09
CA ILE A 111 5.11 -0.45 -11.10
C ILE A 111 5.28 0.17 -9.70
N TYR A 112 4.77 -0.50 -8.68
CA TYR A 112 4.84 -0.11 -7.26
C TYR A 112 5.99 -0.86 -6.58
N ALA A 113 6.58 -0.30 -5.52
CA ALA A 113 7.74 -0.92 -4.86
C ALA A 113 7.45 -2.35 -4.35
N ASP A 114 6.29 -2.55 -3.75
CA ASP A 114 5.81 -3.85 -3.25
C ASP A 114 5.60 -4.87 -4.39
N THR A 115 4.89 -4.47 -5.44
CA THR A 115 4.67 -5.31 -6.63
C THR A 115 5.97 -5.62 -7.36
N PHE A 116 6.93 -4.69 -7.38
CA PHE A 116 8.26 -4.90 -7.95
C PHE A 116 9.06 -5.95 -7.19
N VAL A 117 9.05 -5.90 -5.85
CA VAL A 117 9.67 -6.94 -5.01
C VAL A 117 8.99 -8.29 -5.23
N ASN A 118 7.65 -8.33 -5.28
CA ASN A 118 6.88 -9.54 -5.55
C ASN A 118 7.23 -10.16 -6.90
N ALA A 119 7.37 -9.35 -7.95
CA ALA A 119 7.73 -9.79 -9.30
C ALA A 119 9.17 -10.38 -9.37
N HIS A 120 10.03 -10.02 -8.42
CA HIS A 120 11.41 -10.53 -8.32
C HIS A 120 11.57 -11.68 -7.30
N GLY A 121 10.46 -12.21 -6.76
CA GLY A 121 10.45 -13.38 -5.90
C GLY A 121 10.54 -13.08 -4.40
N GLY A 122 10.58 -11.80 -4.00
CA GLY A 122 10.41 -11.40 -2.61
C GLY A 122 8.94 -11.27 -2.21
N PHE A 123 8.72 -10.75 -1.00
CA PHE A 123 7.40 -10.43 -0.46
C PHE A 123 7.29 -8.97 -0.06
N GLY A 124 6.64 -8.18 -0.89
CA GLY A 124 6.32 -6.78 -0.63
C GLY A 124 4.89 -6.59 -0.14
N ILE A 125 4.74 -5.82 0.93
CA ILE A 125 3.47 -5.28 1.41
C ILE A 125 3.56 -3.77 1.53
N THR A 126 2.42 -3.10 1.34
CA THR A 126 2.27 -1.69 1.70
C THR A 126 1.40 -1.57 2.95
N VAL A 127 1.93 -0.90 3.98
CA VAL A 127 1.21 -0.59 5.22
C VAL A 127 0.73 0.85 5.15
N GLU A 128 -0.57 1.03 4.97
CA GLU A 128 -1.21 2.33 5.07
C GLU A 128 -1.51 2.61 6.54
N SER A 129 -0.65 3.41 7.17
CA SER A 129 -0.66 3.68 8.62
C SER A 129 -1.82 4.57 9.11
N GLY A 130 -2.70 4.99 8.20
CA GLY A 130 -3.79 5.94 8.45
C GLY A 130 -3.51 7.30 7.79
N TYR A 131 -4.24 8.33 8.23
CA TYR A 131 -4.17 9.67 7.66
C TYR A 131 -2.82 10.35 7.92
N GLU A 132 -2.18 10.89 6.88
CA GLU A 132 -0.87 11.57 6.97
C GLU A 132 -0.84 12.72 7.98
N ASN A 133 -1.97 13.40 8.19
CA ASN A 133 -2.08 14.50 9.18
C ASN A 133 -2.38 14.01 10.61
N ASN A 134 -2.31 12.70 10.87
CA ASN A 134 -2.51 12.11 12.19
C ASN A 134 -1.25 11.37 12.67
N SER A 135 -0.43 12.06 13.48
CA SER A 135 0.79 11.50 14.06
C SER A 135 0.57 10.57 15.26
N MET A 136 -0.66 10.38 15.74
CA MET A 136 -0.94 9.58 16.94
C MET A 136 -0.55 8.10 16.80
N LEU A 137 -0.44 7.61 15.57
CA LEU A 137 -0.16 6.19 15.29
C LEU A 137 1.34 5.90 15.05
N VAL A 138 2.21 6.91 15.04
CA VAL A 138 3.63 6.74 14.70
C VAL A 138 4.33 5.76 15.63
N GLU A 139 4.14 5.89 16.95
CA GLU A 139 4.76 4.97 17.93
C GLU A 139 4.23 3.54 17.76
N LEU A 140 2.92 3.39 17.53
CA LEU A 140 2.29 2.10 17.30
C LEU A 140 2.87 1.41 16.05
N ILE A 141 3.02 2.14 14.94
CA ILE A 141 3.56 1.59 13.69
C ILE A 141 5.04 1.22 13.84
N ARG A 142 5.84 2.08 14.49
CA ARG A 142 7.25 1.75 14.81
C ARG A 142 7.34 0.44 15.60
N ASP A 143 6.53 0.30 16.64
CA ASP A 143 6.54 -0.88 17.50
C ASP A 143 6.03 -2.14 16.76
N SER A 144 5.08 -1.97 15.84
CA SER A 144 4.58 -3.00 14.94
C SER A 144 5.69 -3.52 14.01
N VAL A 145 6.44 -2.61 13.38
CA VAL A 145 7.60 -2.95 12.53
C VAL A 145 8.67 -3.69 13.34
N ILE A 146 9.01 -3.21 14.54
CA ILE A 146 9.98 -3.89 15.41
C ILE A 146 9.51 -5.31 15.74
N SER A 147 8.21 -5.48 16.02
CA SER A 147 7.63 -6.78 16.34
C SER A 147 7.66 -7.74 15.15
N ALA A 148 7.32 -7.26 13.95
CA ALA A 148 7.43 -8.02 12.70
C ALA A 148 8.90 -8.43 12.43
N LEU A 149 9.86 -7.52 12.57
CA LEU A 149 11.29 -7.81 12.36
C LEU A 149 11.85 -8.80 13.39
N LYS A 150 11.38 -8.78 14.64
CA LYS A 150 11.71 -9.78 15.65
C LYS A 150 11.08 -11.14 15.34
N HIS A 151 9.84 -11.17 14.89
CA HIS A 151 9.16 -12.40 14.47
C HIS A 151 9.90 -13.08 13.31
N LEU A 152 10.32 -12.26 12.34
CA LEU A 152 11.20 -12.67 11.25
C LEU A 152 12.62 -13.06 11.72
N GLY A 153 12.98 -12.91 13.01
CA GLY A 153 14.32 -13.23 13.51
C GLY A 153 15.42 -12.37 12.91
N VAL A 154 15.08 -11.22 12.35
CA VAL A 154 16.00 -10.23 11.80
C VAL A 154 16.64 -9.44 12.94
N LEU A 155 15.82 -9.03 13.91
CA LEU A 155 16.28 -8.42 15.16
C LEU A 155 16.41 -9.48 16.25
N GLN A 156 17.54 -9.48 16.96
CA GLN A 156 17.76 -10.31 18.15
C GLN A 156 17.36 -9.55 19.42
N GLY A 157 16.89 -10.28 20.44
CA GLY A 157 16.52 -9.75 21.76
C GLY A 157 15.11 -10.15 22.17
N LYS A 158 14.87 -10.33 23.48
CA LYS A 158 13.50 -10.48 24.01
C LYS A 158 12.71 -9.19 23.73
N LEU A 159 11.39 -9.29 23.62
CA LEU A 159 10.53 -8.12 23.79
C LEU A 159 10.71 -7.61 25.22
N GLU A 160 11.71 -6.75 25.44
CA GLU A 160 11.68 -5.85 26.59
C GLU A 160 10.56 -4.86 26.28
N CYS A 161 9.42 -5.13 26.90
CA CYS A 161 8.20 -4.38 26.70
C CYS A 161 8.35 -3.00 27.34
N GLY A 162 9.08 -2.12 26.67
CA GLY A 162 8.96 -0.66 26.80
C GLY A 162 7.87 -0.11 25.88
N LEU A 163 7.03 -0.98 25.30
CA LEU A 163 5.78 -0.58 24.67
C LEU A 163 4.99 0.20 25.72
N SER A 164 4.41 1.35 25.34
CA SER A 164 3.44 1.98 26.22
C SER A 164 2.39 0.92 26.54
N ARG A 165 1.99 0.84 27.81
CA ARG A 165 1.06 -0.19 28.31
C ARG A 165 -0.25 -0.25 27.49
N ALA A 166 -0.59 0.86 26.82
CA ALA A 166 -1.71 0.98 25.90
C ALA A 166 -1.55 0.26 24.54
N VAL A 167 -0.32 0.02 24.07
CA VAL A 167 -0.04 -0.73 22.82
C VAL A 167 -0.16 -2.24 23.03
N ILE A 168 0.16 -2.72 24.23
CA ILE A 168 0.06 -4.14 24.60
C ILE A 168 -1.41 -4.57 24.76
N GLU A 169 -2.29 -3.64 25.14
CA GLU A 169 -3.70 -3.93 25.42
C GLU A 169 -4.57 -4.07 24.16
N LYS A 170 -4.08 -3.64 22.99
CA LYS A 170 -4.67 -4.06 21.70
C LYS A 170 -3.84 -5.22 21.17
N THR A 171 -4.26 -6.43 21.51
CA THR A 171 -3.81 -7.66 20.83
C THR A 171 -3.84 -7.44 19.32
N PRO A 172 -2.81 -7.87 18.56
CA PRO A 172 -2.86 -7.94 17.11
C PRO A 172 -4.22 -8.48 16.67
N TYR A 173 -4.88 -7.87 15.67
CA TYR A 173 -6.05 -8.48 15.06
C TYR A 173 -5.59 -9.82 14.47
N PRO A 174 -6.13 -10.95 14.94
CA PRO A 174 -5.88 -12.23 14.30
C PRO A 174 -6.29 -12.15 12.83
N LEU A 175 -5.56 -12.81 11.93
CA LEU A 175 -5.91 -12.79 10.49
C LEU A 175 -7.36 -13.23 10.25
N GLU A 176 -7.87 -14.10 11.10
CA GLU A 176 -9.24 -14.62 11.08
C GLU A 176 -10.30 -13.57 11.43
N GLU A 177 -9.91 -12.48 12.10
CA GLU A 177 -10.79 -11.35 12.45
C GLU A 177 -10.67 -10.20 11.45
N CYS A 178 -9.70 -10.24 10.53
CA CYS A 178 -9.55 -9.25 9.48
C CYS A 178 -10.62 -9.41 8.40
N THR A 179 -11.16 -8.28 7.94
CA THR A 179 -11.91 -8.24 6.69
C THR A 179 -10.92 -8.18 5.53
N ILE A 180 -10.94 -9.21 4.69
CA ILE A 180 -10.17 -9.24 3.44
C ILE A 180 -11.02 -8.66 2.32
N TRP A 181 -10.45 -7.71 1.58
CA TRP A 181 -11.05 -7.04 0.44
C TRP A 181 -10.26 -7.42 -0.81
N ASP A 182 -10.96 -7.93 -1.81
CA ASP A 182 -10.46 -8.19 -3.16
C ASP A 182 -10.58 -6.91 -3.99
N ALA A 183 -9.48 -6.19 -4.15
CA ALA A 183 -9.33 -5.12 -5.11
C ALA A 183 -9.36 -5.70 -6.52
N TYR A 184 -10.39 -5.34 -7.26
CA TYR A 184 -10.64 -5.89 -8.60
C TYR A 184 -10.60 -4.83 -9.69
N TRP A 185 -10.62 -3.54 -9.33
CA TRP A 185 -10.64 -2.47 -10.32
C TRP A 185 -9.73 -1.31 -9.94
N ASN A 186 -8.62 -1.20 -10.66
CA ASN A 186 -7.79 -0.01 -10.72
C ASN A 186 -8.40 1.00 -11.70
N VAL A 187 -9.01 2.08 -11.19
CA VAL A 187 -9.75 3.04 -12.03
C VAL A 187 -8.79 4.11 -12.54
N ILE A 188 -8.70 4.25 -13.86
CA ILE A 188 -7.92 5.28 -14.54
C ILE A 188 -8.84 6.45 -14.92
N ALA A 189 -8.45 7.67 -14.60
CA ALA A 189 -9.17 8.86 -15.02
C ALA A 189 -9.01 9.09 -16.53
N GLY A 190 -10.12 9.36 -17.22
CA GLY A 190 -10.10 9.91 -18.57
C GLY A 190 -9.89 11.42 -18.58
N GLU A 191 -10.00 12.03 -19.76
CA GLU A 191 -9.83 13.50 -19.93
C GLU A 191 -10.90 14.27 -19.15
N ASN A 192 -12.14 13.76 -19.15
CA ASN A 192 -13.28 14.37 -18.48
C ASN A 192 -13.78 13.48 -17.35
N PHE A 193 -12.98 13.37 -16.29
CA PHE A 193 -13.34 12.63 -15.09
C PHE A 193 -14.09 13.50 -14.08
N SER A 194 -15.17 12.95 -13.51
CA SER A 194 -15.92 13.60 -12.43
C SER A 194 -16.52 12.58 -11.46
N TRP A 195 -16.44 12.86 -10.17
CA TRP A 195 -17.14 12.07 -9.15
C TRP A 195 -18.62 12.42 -9.09
N THR A 196 -19.48 11.46 -8.72
CA THR A 196 -20.90 11.76 -8.45
C THR A 196 -21.11 12.47 -7.11
N LYS A 197 -20.16 12.31 -6.18
CA LYS A 197 -20.07 13.01 -4.89
C LYS A 197 -18.63 12.94 -4.37
N PRO A 198 -18.26 13.69 -3.32
CA PRO A 198 -17.02 13.44 -2.59
C PRO A 198 -17.01 12.01 -2.01
N TRP A 199 -15.87 11.32 -2.14
CA TRP A 199 -15.62 9.99 -1.60
C TRP A 199 -14.44 10.00 -0.62
N GLY A 200 -14.56 9.20 0.44
CA GLY A 200 -13.50 8.86 1.39
C GLY A 200 -13.05 7.40 1.27
N ASN A 201 -11.93 7.06 1.90
CA ASN A 201 -11.50 5.66 1.98
C ASN A 201 -12.54 4.82 2.73
N PHE A 202 -12.80 3.61 2.25
CA PHE A 202 -13.78 2.67 2.81
C PHE A 202 -15.24 3.13 2.75
N ASP A 203 -15.56 4.18 1.99
CA ASP A 203 -16.96 4.50 1.70
C ASP A 203 -17.59 3.32 0.94
N SER A 204 -18.75 2.87 1.43
CA SER A 204 -19.48 1.74 0.84
C SER A 204 -20.19 2.15 -0.45
N MET A 205 -20.15 1.25 -1.43
CA MET A 205 -20.82 1.33 -2.72
C MET A 205 -21.66 0.07 -2.92
N PRO A 206 -22.98 0.13 -2.66
CA PRO A 206 -23.87 -0.97 -3.01
C PRO A 206 -23.78 -1.32 -4.50
N ALA A 207 -24.08 -2.58 -4.84
CA ALA A 207 -24.18 -3.02 -6.23
C ALA A 207 -25.09 -2.09 -7.05
N GLY A 208 -24.64 -1.70 -8.24
CA GLY A 208 -25.29 -0.73 -9.12
C GLY A 208 -24.97 0.73 -8.82
N THR A 209 -24.09 1.04 -7.87
CA THR A 209 -23.72 2.43 -7.55
C THR A 209 -22.95 3.08 -8.71
N HIS A 210 -23.53 4.12 -9.32
CA HIS A 210 -22.83 5.04 -10.22
C HIS A 210 -21.96 5.99 -9.39
N PHE A 211 -20.66 5.77 -9.37
CA PHE A 211 -19.74 6.48 -8.48
C PHE A 211 -18.94 7.61 -9.18
N ALA A 212 -18.76 7.52 -10.49
CA ALA A 212 -18.07 8.52 -11.30
C ALA A 212 -18.50 8.48 -12.77
N THR A 213 -18.15 9.52 -13.51
CA THR A 213 -18.25 9.58 -14.97
C THR A 213 -16.88 9.91 -15.54
N SER A 214 -16.45 9.17 -16.56
CA SER A 214 -15.18 9.40 -17.29
C SER A 214 -15.44 9.41 -18.79
N ASP A 215 -15.17 10.52 -19.47
CA ASP A 215 -15.36 10.68 -20.92
C ASP A 215 -16.76 10.24 -21.41
N SER A 216 -17.79 10.69 -20.70
CA SER A 216 -19.21 10.33 -20.92
C SER A 216 -19.60 8.89 -20.56
N THR A 217 -18.65 8.06 -20.11
CA THR A 217 -18.92 6.71 -19.63
C THR A 217 -19.25 6.74 -18.14
N LYS A 218 -20.38 6.15 -17.75
CA LYS A 218 -20.73 5.95 -16.33
C LYS A 218 -19.91 4.80 -15.76
N LEU A 219 -19.22 5.06 -14.66
CA LEU A 219 -18.49 4.04 -13.90
C LEU A 219 -19.39 3.54 -12.76
N VAL A 220 -19.69 2.24 -12.76
CA VAL A 220 -20.66 1.62 -11.87
C VAL A 220 -20.02 0.46 -11.13
N ALA A 221 -20.18 0.41 -9.81
CA ALA A 221 -19.79 -0.76 -9.03
C ALA A 221 -20.83 -1.88 -9.25
N GLU A 222 -20.44 -2.99 -9.89
CA GLU A 222 -21.37 -4.08 -10.20
C GLU A 222 -21.76 -4.91 -8.97
N GLU A 223 -20.90 -4.92 -7.96
CA GLU A 223 -21.08 -5.65 -6.69
C GLU A 223 -21.03 -4.69 -5.50
N ASN A 224 -21.35 -5.21 -4.31
CA ASN A 224 -21.18 -4.45 -3.07
C ASN A 224 -19.68 -4.25 -2.81
N SER A 225 -19.23 -3.02 -2.90
CA SER A 225 -17.82 -2.65 -2.90
C SER A 225 -17.52 -1.52 -1.93
N ILE A 226 -16.24 -1.24 -1.77
CA ILE A 226 -15.69 -0.03 -1.15
C ILE A 226 -14.81 0.70 -2.16
N ILE A 227 -14.62 2.00 -1.93
CA ILE A 227 -13.65 2.82 -2.66
C ILE A 227 -12.41 3.09 -1.79
N LEU A 228 -11.24 2.98 -2.41
CA LEU A 228 -9.94 3.22 -1.80
C LEU A 228 -9.18 4.28 -2.61
N PHE A 229 -8.39 5.08 -1.90
CA PHE A 229 -7.55 6.14 -2.47
C PHE A 229 -8.25 7.12 -3.42
N PRO A 230 -9.49 7.59 -3.15
CA PRO A 230 -10.17 8.50 -4.08
C PRO A 230 -9.44 9.84 -4.18
N LYS A 231 -8.86 10.13 -5.35
CA LYS A 231 -8.18 11.41 -5.62
C LYS A 231 -9.19 12.54 -5.85
N ASP A 232 -8.78 13.78 -5.59
CA ASP A 232 -9.60 14.98 -5.80
C ASP A 232 -8.80 16.14 -6.42
N GLY A 233 -9.53 17.12 -6.95
CA GLY A 233 -8.98 18.36 -7.47
C GLY A 233 -7.83 18.13 -8.46
N ALA A 234 -6.70 18.78 -8.19
CA ALA A 234 -5.49 18.70 -9.01
C ALA A 234 -4.81 17.32 -9.03
N ASN A 235 -5.21 16.39 -8.14
CA ASN A 235 -4.68 15.03 -8.10
C ASN A 235 -5.42 14.08 -9.07
N ILE A 236 -6.52 14.51 -9.69
CA ILE A 236 -7.18 13.78 -10.77
C ILE A 236 -6.43 14.11 -12.06
N ILE A 237 -5.55 13.20 -12.48
CA ILE A 237 -4.71 13.37 -13.68
C ILE A 237 -5.21 12.39 -14.75
N PRO A 238 -5.62 12.85 -15.94
CA PRO A 238 -5.98 11.98 -17.05
C PRO A 238 -4.88 10.96 -17.36
N GLY A 239 -5.28 9.72 -17.66
CA GLY A 239 -4.38 8.59 -17.88
C GLY A 239 -3.73 8.02 -16.61
N SER A 240 -4.03 8.56 -15.42
CA SER A 240 -3.52 8.04 -14.14
C SER A 240 -4.62 7.40 -13.29
N GLU A 241 -4.21 6.52 -12.38
CA GLU A 241 -5.08 5.95 -11.35
C GLU A 241 -5.74 7.06 -10.52
N VAL A 242 -7.04 6.93 -10.29
CA VAL A 242 -7.87 7.90 -9.54
C VAL A 242 -8.54 7.31 -8.31
N CYS A 243 -8.74 5.99 -8.28
CA CYS A 243 -9.12 5.20 -7.11
C CYS A 243 -8.93 3.70 -7.38
N ILE A 244 -9.09 2.91 -6.33
CA ILE A 244 -9.21 1.45 -6.40
C ILE A 244 -10.58 1.06 -5.86
N ILE A 245 -11.25 0.13 -6.54
CA ILE A 245 -12.50 -0.48 -6.05
C ILE A 245 -12.20 -1.90 -5.59
N ALA A 246 -12.72 -2.22 -4.40
CA ALA A 246 -12.55 -3.54 -3.80
C ALA A 246 -13.88 -4.08 -3.27
N LYS A 247 -14.08 -5.39 -3.36
CA LYS A 247 -15.23 -6.11 -2.79
C LYS A 247 -14.77 -6.97 -1.63
N LYS A 248 -15.66 -7.28 -0.69
CA LYS A 248 -15.31 -8.16 0.42
C LYS A 248 -15.12 -9.60 -0.11
N GLN A 249 -14.04 -10.28 0.29
CA GLN A 249 -13.89 -11.72 0.04
C GLN A 249 -14.87 -12.49 0.93
N GLU A 250 -15.53 -13.48 0.35
CA GLU A 250 -16.47 -14.39 1.05
C GLU A 250 -15.73 -15.44 1.88
#